data_AF-J2LB73-F1
#
_entry.id   AF-J2LB73-F1
#
_cell.length_a   1.000
_cell.length_b   1.000
_cell.length_c   1.000
_cell.angle_alpha   90.00
_cell.angle_beta   90.00
_cell.angle_gamma   90.00
#
_symmetry.space_group_name_H-M   'P 1'
#
loop_
_entity.id
_entity.type
_entity.pdbx_description
1 polymer ?
#
loop_
_entity_poly.entity_id
_entity_poly.type
_entity_poly.pdbx_seq_one_letter_code
_entity_poly.pdbx_strand_id
1 'polypeptide(L)'
;MPGFREVQYYLAGIWLLIKLDPRGFRFLDISDRGVNRSFWAIIWCLPPTGITWLTLRNGYLRSMPPEADVGFTFYFRLGLIELSSWIVPLIFAGLLLFALRMGERFAPVIVSVNWLSVPLAYINGLLLALVFFMPGSIDIVRLLLLVNALAQIFALARVLRMICHGQVLTVGGLTLALMVPPMIVSEYLFNFLGVSPG
;
A
#
# COMPACT_ATOMS: atom_id res chain seq x y z
N MET A 1 -3.57 -18.33 -8.28
CA MET A 1 -2.75 -17.11 -8.45
C MET A 1 -3.09 -16.43 -9.76
N PRO A 2 -3.28 -15.09 -9.80
CA PRO A 2 -3.36 -14.29 -11.01
C PRO A 2 -2.10 -14.38 -11.85
N GLY A 3 -2.26 -14.64 -13.15
CA GLY A 3 -1.14 -14.57 -14.09
C GLY A 3 -0.74 -13.14 -14.40
N PHE A 4 0.45 -12.94 -14.99
CA PHE A 4 0.96 -11.60 -15.33
C PHE A 4 -0.01 -10.79 -16.21
N ARG A 5 -0.58 -11.41 -17.26
CA ARG A 5 -1.57 -10.75 -18.15
C ARG A 5 -2.83 -10.31 -17.41
N GLU A 6 -3.26 -11.10 -16.43
CA GLU A 6 -4.43 -10.81 -15.60
C GLU A 6 -4.15 -9.60 -14.71
N VAL A 7 -2.97 -9.52 -14.10
CA VAL A 7 -2.54 -8.35 -13.32
C VAL A 7 -2.45 -7.11 -14.20
N GLN A 8 -1.83 -7.21 -15.39
CA GLN A 8 -1.78 -6.08 -16.34
C GLN A 8 -3.19 -5.56 -16.68
N TYR A 9 -4.15 -6.48 -16.84
CA TYR A 9 -5.55 -6.13 -17.08
C TYR A 9 -6.16 -5.33 -15.92
N TYR A 10 -5.96 -5.77 -14.68
CA TYR A 10 -6.41 -5.02 -13.50
C TYR A 10 -5.73 -3.64 -13.39
N LEU A 11 -4.42 -3.56 -13.63
CA LEU A 11 -3.68 -2.30 -13.59
C LEU A 11 -4.13 -1.30 -14.66
N ALA A 12 -4.51 -1.78 -15.85
CA ALA A 12 -5.13 -0.93 -16.87
C ALA A 12 -6.48 -0.35 -16.38
N GLY A 13 -7.28 -1.16 -15.68
CA GLY A 13 -8.50 -0.71 -15.00
C GLY A 13 -8.24 0.39 -13.99
N ILE A 14 -7.30 0.17 -13.08
CA ILE A 14 -6.89 1.16 -12.07
C ILE A 14 -6.43 2.47 -12.73
N TRP A 15 -5.64 2.40 -13.79
CA TRP A 15 -5.18 3.57 -14.53
C TRP A 15 -6.32 4.40 -15.12
N LEU A 16 -7.33 3.72 -15.67
CA LEU A 16 -8.55 4.38 -16.15
C LEU A 16 -9.31 5.05 -15.00
N LEU A 17 -9.45 4.40 -13.85
CA LEU A 17 -10.10 4.98 -12.67
C LEU A 17 -9.36 6.22 -12.13
N ILE A 18 -8.01 6.22 -12.13
CA ILE A 18 -7.20 7.41 -11.77
C ILE A 18 -7.51 8.59 -12.71
N LYS A 19 -7.69 8.30 -14.01
CA LYS A 19 -8.11 9.27 -15.03
C LYS A 19 -9.58 9.70 -14.91
N LEU A 20 -10.34 9.16 -13.95
CA LEU A 20 -11.80 9.28 -13.81
C LEU A 20 -12.58 8.75 -15.01
N ASP A 21 -12.08 7.70 -15.65
CA ASP A 21 -12.81 7.00 -16.70
C ASP A 21 -13.57 5.80 -16.10
N PRO A 22 -14.92 5.81 -16.10
CA PRO A 22 -15.72 4.73 -15.52
C PRO A 22 -15.53 3.39 -16.24
N ARG A 23 -15.00 3.38 -17.46
CA ARG A 23 -14.64 2.14 -18.17
C ARG A 23 -13.63 1.30 -17.39
N GLY A 24 -12.87 1.90 -16.47
CA GLY A 24 -11.94 1.20 -15.59
C GLY A 24 -12.59 0.08 -14.78
N PHE A 25 -13.86 0.23 -14.37
CA PHE A 25 -14.57 -0.81 -13.63
C PHE A 25 -14.81 -2.10 -14.45
N ARG A 26 -14.82 -2.03 -15.78
CA ARG A 26 -14.96 -3.22 -16.64
C ARG A 26 -13.77 -4.17 -16.54
N PHE A 27 -12.62 -3.65 -16.07
CA PHE A 27 -11.40 -4.42 -15.93
C PHE A 27 -11.28 -5.07 -14.55
N LEU A 28 -12.07 -4.62 -13.57
CA LEU A 28 -11.99 -5.09 -12.20
C LEU A 28 -13.09 -6.13 -11.96
N ASP A 29 -12.70 -7.30 -11.45
CA ASP A 29 -13.65 -8.29 -10.96
C ASP A 29 -14.06 -7.90 -9.53
N ILE A 30 -15.29 -7.41 -9.37
CA ILE A 30 -15.83 -6.91 -8.09
C ILE A 30 -16.72 -7.98 -7.40
N SER A 31 -16.80 -9.18 -7.97
CA SER A 31 -17.47 -10.31 -7.32
C SER A 31 -16.72 -10.77 -6.07
N ASP A 32 -17.33 -11.63 -5.25
CA ASP A 32 -16.66 -12.26 -4.10
C ASP A 32 -15.38 -13.02 -4.52
N ARG A 33 -15.41 -13.63 -5.71
CA ARG A 33 -14.22 -14.26 -6.30
C ARG A 33 -13.14 -13.21 -6.59
N GLY A 34 -13.52 -12.08 -7.16
CA GLY A 34 -12.64 -10.95 -7.44
C GLY A 34 -12.02 -10.33 -6.18
N VAL A 35 -12.79 -10.20 -5.10
CA VAL A 35 -12.30 -9.77 -3.78
C VAL A 35 -11.19 -10.72 -3.29
N ASN A 36 -11.47 -12.02 -3.24
CA ASN A 36 -10.46 -13.02 -2.86
C ASN A 36 -9.24 -13.01 -3.79
N ARG A 37 -9.46 -12.77 -5.09
CA ARG A 37 -8.40 -12.69 -6.09
C ARG A 37 -7.49 -11.48 -5.86
N SER A 38 -8.05 -10.35 -5.43
CA SER A 38 -7.30 -9.10 -5.21
C SER A 38 -6.25 -9.20 -4.10
N PHE A 39 -6.44 -10.07 -3.09
CA PHE A 39 -5.45 -10.29 -2.04
C PHE A 39 -4.13 -10.91 -2.54
N TRP A 40 -4.12 -11.48 -3.75
CA TRP A 40 -2.87 -11.88 -4.39
C TRP A 40 -1.95 -10.68 -4.70
N ALA A 41 -2.45 -9.45 -4.66
CA ALA A 41 -1.61 -8.25 -4.69
C ALA A 41 -0.52 -8.27 -3.62
N ILE A 42 -0.77 -8.84 -2.43
CA ILE A 42 0.23 -9.03 -1.37
C ILE A 42 1.44 -9.80 -1.92
N ILE A 43 1.18 -10.88 -2.65
CA ILE A 43 2.23 -11.75 -3.19
C ILE A 43 2.99 -11.03 -4.32
N TRP A 44 2.29 -10.25 -5.14
CA TRP A 44 2.91 -9.40 -6.16
C TRP A 44 3.76 -8.27 -5.57
N CYS A 45 3.46 -7.83 -4.34
CA CYS A 45 4.24 -6.83 -3.63
C CYS A 45 5.45 -7.41 -2.87
N LEU A 46 5.59 -8.74 -2.74
CA LEU A 46 6.73 -9.33 -2.02
C LEU A 46 8.11 -8.86 -2.53
N PRO A 47 8.37 -8.78 -3.85
CA PRO A 47 9.67 -8.29 -4.34
C PRO A 47 10.02 -6.87 -3.85
N PRO A 48 9.18 -5.82 -4.05
CA PRO A 48 9.49 -4.50 -3.50
C PRO A 48 9.49 -4.47 -1.96
N THR A 49 8.62 -5.24 -1.28
CA THR A 49 8.64 -5.35 0.19
C THR A 49 9.99 -5.86 0.69
N GLY A 50 10.63 -6.80 -0.01
CA GLY A 50 11.98 -7.26 0.31
C GLY A 50 13.01 -6.13 0.29
N ILE A 51 12.94 -5.22 -0.69
CA ILE A 51 13.82 -4.05 -0.78
C ILE A 51 13.58 -3.10 0.40
N THR A 52 12.31 -2.87 0.76
CA THR A 52 11.94 -2.07 1.93
C THR A 52 12.49 -2.68 3.21
N TRP A 53 12.37 -4.00 3.40
CA TRP A 53 12.90 -4.70 4.58
C TRP A 53 14.43 -4.63 4.67
N LEU A 54 15.14 -4.73 3.55
CA LEU A 54 16.59 -4.55 3.52
C LEU A 54 16.99 -3.12 3.92
N THR A 55 16.23 -2.12 3.47
CA THR A 55 16.45 -0.72 3.85
C THR A 55 16.22 -0.52 5.34
N LEU A 56 15.14 -1.07 5.89
CA LEU A 56 14.83 -1.01 7.33
C LEU A 56 15.88 -1.73 8.17
N ARG A 57 16.33 -2.92 7.76
CA ARG A 57 17.44 -3.64 8.40
C ARG A 57 18.69 -2.78 8.46
N ASN A 58 19.08 -2.16 7.35
CA ASN A 58 20.27 -1.33 7.30
C ASN A 58 20.14 -0.08 8.17
N GLY A 59 18.95 0.52 8.23
CA GLY A 59 18.65 1.62 9.15
C GLY A 59 18.79 1.19 10.62
N TYR A 60 18.19 0.05 10.97
CA TYR A 60 18.27 -0.52 12.32
C TYR A 60 19.71 -0.83 12.73
N LEU A 61 20.48 -1.53 11.89
CA LEU A 61 21.85 -1.91 12.21
C LEU A 61 22.81 -0.71 12.37
N ARG A 62 22.53 0.43 11.73
CA ARG A 62 23.31 1.66 11.93
C ARG A 62 23.19 2.25 13.34
N SER A 63 22.12 1.91 14.06
CA SER A 63 21.90 2.32 15.46
C SER A 63 22.50 1.34 16.48
N MET A 64 23.03 0.21 16.00
CA MET A 64 23.53 -0.89 16.81
C MET A 64 25.06 -0.97 16.78
N PRO A 65 25.69 -1.70 17.71
CA PRO A 65 27.12 -1.99 17.65
C PRO A 65 27.50 -2.66 16.31
N PRO A 66 28.74 -2.45 15.78
CA PRO A 66 29.14 -2.93 14.45
C PRO A 66 29.04 -4.45 14.24
N GLU A 67 29.07 -5.22 15.32
CA GLU A 67 29.02 -6.69 15.33
C GLU A 67 27.58 -7.23 15.38
N ALA A 68 26.59 -6.35 15.58
CA ALA A 68 25.20 -6.74 15.66
C ALA A 68 24.69 -7.22 14.29
N ASP A 69 23.89 -8.28 14.31
CA ASP A 69 23.13 -8.74 13.17
C ASP A 69 21.68 -9.00 13.57
N VAL A 70 20.79 -9.04 12.59
CA VAL A 70 19.38 -9.35 12.78
C VAL A 70 19.08 -10.78 12.35
N GLY A 71 18.44 -11.53 13.24
CA GLY A 71 17.98 -12.89 12.96
C GLY A 71 16.59 -12.94 12.32
N PHE A 72 16.09 -14.16 12.11
CA PHE A 72 14.74 -14.43 11.58
C PHE A 72 13.64 -13.67 12.33
N THR A 73 13.74 -13.51 13.65
CA THR A 73 12.76 -12.81 14.48
C THR A 73 12.54 -11.35 14.03
N PHE A 74 13.55 -10.67 13.52
CA PHE A 74 13.44 -9.31 13.00
C PHE A 74 12.52 -9.28 11.76
N TYR A 75 12.75 -10.18 10.81
CA TYR A 75 11.94 -10.30 9.61
C TYR A 75 10.53 -10.80 9.89
N PHE A 76 10.36 -11.68 10.88
CA PHE A 76 9.04 -12.08 11.35
C PHE A 76 8.24 -10.88 11.87
N ARG A 77 8.87 -10.02 12.69
CA ARG A 77 8.24 -8.78 13.18
C ARG A 77 7.91 -7.81 12.04
N LEU A 78 8.80 -7.65 11.07
CA LEU A 78 8.50 -6.88 9.84
C LEU A 78 7.31 -7.48 9.08
N GLY A 79 7.21 -8.80 9.00
CA GLY A 79 6.07 -9.50 8.42
C GLY A 79 4.74 -9.19 9.13
N LEU A 80 4.75 -9.07 10.46
CA LEU A 80 3.55 -8.66 11.22
C LEU A 80 3.15 -7.22 10.93
N ILE A 81 4.12 -6.31 10.84
CA ILE A 81 3.89 -4.90 10.47
C ILE A 81 3.32 -4.84 9.06
N GLU A 82 3.93 -5.55 8.11
CA GLU A 82 3.48 -5.63 6.73
C GLU A 82 2.04 -6.15 6.67
N LEU A 83 1.73 -7.28 7.32
CA LEU A 83 0.38 -7.84 7.34
C LEU A 83 -0.65 -6.85 7.92
N SER A 84 -0.28 -6.11 8.97
CA SER A 84 -1.15 -5.08 9.53
C SER A 84 -1.45 -3.97 8.52
N SER A 85 -0.46 -3.57 7.71
CA SER A 85 -0.62 -2.53 6.68
C SER A 85 -1.57 -2.93 5.56
N TRP A 86 -1.80 -4.23 5.35
CA TRP A 86 -2.79 -4.75 4.41
C TRP A 86 -4.19 -4.88 5.02
N ILE A 87 -4.29 -5.30 6.28
CA ILE A 87 -5.59 -5.61 6.91
C ILE A 87 -6.24 -4.36 7.52
N VAL A 88 -5.48 -3.56 8.26
CA VAL A 88 -5.98 -2.40 9.01
C VAL A 88 -6.73 -1.40 8.11
N PRO A 89 -6.21 -0.97 6.93
CA PRO A 89 -6.93 -0.02 6.09
C PRO A 89 -8.32 -0.53 5.70
N LEU A 90 -8.42 -1.82 5.37
CA LEU A 90 -9.67 -2.44 4.93
C LEU A 90 -10.69 -2.55 6.05
N ILE A 91 -10.26 -2.81 7.29
CA ILE A 91 -11.13 -2.78 8.47
C ILE A 91 -11.73 -1.39 8.64
N PHE A 92 -10.90 -0.34 8.64
CA PHE A 92 -11.37 1.03 8.82
C PHE A 92 -12.26 1.51 7.67
N ALA A 93 -11.94 1.15 6.42
CA ALA A 93 -12.80 1.43 5.27
C ALA A 93 -14.14 0.70 5.37
N GLY A 94 -14.15 -0.57 5.77
CA GLY A 94 -15.36 -1.36 5.96
C GLY A 94 -16.26 -0.79 7.06
N LEU A 95 -15.68 -0.42 8.21
CA LEU A 95 -16.40 0.21 9.32
C LEU A 95 -17.02 1.56 8.89
N LEU A 96 -16.27 2.38 8.14
CA LEU A 96 -16.78 3.66 7.66
C LEU A 96 -17.92 3.47 6.65
N LEU A 97 -17.76 2.59 5.66
CA LEU A 97 -18.82 2.29 4.69
C LEU A 97 -20.06 1.70 5.36
N PHE A 98 -19.87 0.83 6.36
CA PHE A 98 -20.96 0.29 7.16
C PHE A 98 -21.71 1.41 7.91
N ALA A 99 -21.00 2.30 8.60
CA ALA A 99 -21.59 3.43 9.31
C ALA A 99 -22.35 4.39 8.38
N LEU A 100 -21.87 4.57 7.15
CA LEU A 100 -22.51 5.38 6.11
C LEU A 100 -23.63 4.65 5.34
N ARG A 101 -23.89 3.37 5.64
CA ARG A 101 -24.85 2.51 4.93
C ARG A 101 -24.54 2.37 3.43
N MET A 102 -23.25 2.33 3.09
CA MET A 102 -22.72 2.20 1.72
C MET A 102 -21.94 0.88 1.55
N GLY A 103 -22.45 -0.21 2.14
CA GLY A 103 -21.77 -1.51 2.19
C GLY A 103 -21.50 -2.11 0.80
N GLU A 104 -22.32 -1.79 -0.20
CA GLU A 104 -22.15 -2.23 -1.58
C GLU A 104 -20.88 -1.67 -2.24
N ARG A 105 -20.27 -0.63 -1.66
CA ARG A 105 -19.02 -0.03 -2.13
C ARG A 105 -17.78 -0.74 -1.59
N PHE A 106 -17.93 -1.65 -0.64
CA PHE A 106 -16.79 -2.26 0.02
C PHE A 106 -15.98 -3.16 -0.90
N ALA A 107 -16.63 -4.03 -1.68
CA ALA A 107 -15.95 -4.87 -2.66
C ALA A 107 -15.17 -4.06 -3.72
N PRO A 108 -15.75 -3.03 -4.36
CA PRO A 108 -15.00 -2.13 -5.24
C PRO A 108 -13.79 -1.47 -4.57
N VAL A 109 -13.92 -1.05 -3.30
CA VAL A 109 -12.81 -0.46 -2.53
C VAL A 109 -11.69 -1.48 -2.34
N ILE A 110 -11.98 -2.68 -1.81
CA ILE A 110 -10.97 -3.72 -1.56
C ILE A 110 -10.21 -4.03 -2.85
N VAL A 111 -10.93 -4.35 -3.92
CA VAL A 111 -10.32 -4.76 -5.19
C VAL A 111 -9.46 -3.64 -5.75
N SER A 112 -9.97 -2.41 -5.74
CA SER A 112 -9.24 -1.28 -6.32
C SER A 112 -8.02 -0.89 -5.50
N VAL A 113 -8.13 -0.85 -4.16
CA VAL A 113 -7.02 -0.50 -3.26
C VAL A 113 -5.93 -1.56 -3.32
N ASN A 114 -6.29 -2.84 -3.29
CA ASN A 114 -5.32 -3.93 -3.38
C ASN A 114 -4.53 -3.86 -4.71
N TRP A 115 -5.21 -3.70 -5.85
CA TRP A 115 -4.49 -3.62 -7.13
C TRP A 115 -3.75 -2.30 -7.34
N LEU A 116 -4.24 -1.19 -6.77
CA LEU A 116 -3.53 0.09 -6.76
C LEU A 116 -2.22 0.01 -5.97
N SER A 117 -2.15 -0.80 -4.91
CA SER A 117 -0.94 -0.96 -4.11
C SER A 117 0.24 -1.51 -4.91
N VAL A 118 0.01 -2.35 -5.91
CA VAL A 118 1.07 -3.02 -6.69
C VAL A 118 2.00 -2.01 -7.37
N PRO A 119 1.55 -1.15 -8.30
CA PRO A 119 2.45 -0.19 -8.95
C PRO A 119 3.10 0.77 -7.94
N LEU A 120 2.39 1.17 -6.88
CA LEU A 120 2.90 2.07 -5.86
C LEU A 120 4.03 1.43 -5.03
N ALA A 121 3.88 0.15 -4.67
CA ALA A 121 4.92 -0.61 -3.96
C ALA A 121 6.18 -0.75 -4.83
N TYR A 122 6.02 -1.02 -6.13
CA TYR A 122 7.15 -1.08 -7.06
C TYR A 122 7.86 0.26 -7.22
N ILE A 123 7.12 1.38 -7.36
CA ILE A 123 7.73 2.71 -7.42
C ILE A 123 8.53 2.99 -6.13
N ASN A 124 7.93 2.74 -4.97
CA ASN A 124 8.60 2.92 -3.68
C ASN A 124 9.87 2.04 -3.56
N GLY A 125 9.75 0.74 -3.86
CA GLY A 125 10.87 -0.20 -3.82
C GLY A 125 12.01 0.21 -4.76
N LEU A 126 11.70 0.68 -5.97
CA LEU A 126 12.71 1.16 -6.92
C LEU A 126 13.42 2.42 -6.43
N LEU A 127 12.69 3.36 -5.81
CA LEU A 127 13.30 4.55 -5.21
C LEU A 127 14.24 4.18 -4.05
N LEU A 128 13.84 3.24 -3.19
CA LEU A 128 14.71 2.75 -2.11
C LEU A 128 15.94 1.99 -2.66
N ALA A 129 15.76 1.17 -3.70
CA ALA A 129 16.86 0.49 -4.37
C ALA A 129 17.86 1.48 -4.98
N LEU A 130 17.40 2.61 -5.52
CA LEU A 130 18.27 3.64 -6.09
C LEU A 130 19.27 4.18 -5.04
N VAL A 131 18.85 4.38 -3.80
CA VAL A 131 19.75 4.80 -2.71
C VAL A 131 20.79 3.73 -2.42
N PHE A 132 20.43 2.45 -2.53
CA PHE A 132 21.36 1.34 -2.30
C PHE A 132 22.47 1.31 -3.36
N PHE A 133 22.12 1.46 -4.64
CA PHE A 133 23.10 1.44 -5.74
C PHE A 133 23.83 2.78 -5.94
N MET A 134 23.19 3.89 -5.57
CA MET A 134 23.73 5.24 -5.72
C MET A 134 23.51 6.04 -4.43
N PRO A 135 24.32 5.84 -3.37
CA PRO A 135 24.12 6.49 -2.08
C PRO A 135 24.11 8.03 -2.13
N GLY A 136 24.83 8.63 -3.08
CA GLY A 136 24.81 10.09 -3.32
C GLY A 136 23.48 10.65 -3.83
N SER A 137 22.51 9.80 -4.16
CA SER A 137 21.17 10.20 -4.60
C SER A 137 20.16 10.40 -3.46
N ILE A 138 20.58 10.28 -2.20
CA ILE A 138 19.65 10.24 -1.05
C ILE A 138 18.69 11.44 -0.98
N ASP A 139 19.17 12.66 -1.25
CA ASP A 139 18.34 13.86 -1.13
C ASP A 139 17.31 13.98 -2.26
N ILE A 140 17.71 13.63 -3.49
CA ILE A 140 16.75 13.59 -4.61
C ILE A 140 15.75 12.44 -4.42
N VAL A 141 16.18 11.29 -3.90
CA VAL A 141 15.25 10.19 -3.58
C VAL A 141 14.26 10.58 -2.49
N ARG A 142 14.68 11.30 -1.44
CA ARG A 142 13.76 11.80 -0.41
C ARG A 142 12.67 12.71 -1.01
N LEU A 143 13.03 13.59 -1.93
CA LEU A 143 12.06 14.41 -2.67
C LEU A 143 11.13 13.55 -3.53
N LEU A 144 11.67 12.55 -4.24
CA LEU A 144 10.87 11.62 -5.04
C LEU A 144 9.93 10.75 -4.19
N LEU A 145 10.33 10.36 -2.98
CA LEU A 145 9.47 9.65 -2.03
C LEU A 145 8.33 10.54 -1.53
N LEU A 146 8.58 11.84 -1.29
CA LEU A 146 7.52 12.80 -0.97
C LEU A 146 6.54 12.95 -2.15
N VAL A 147 7.06 13.10 -3.38
CA VAL A 147 6.23 13.14 -4.59
C VAL A 147 5.43 11.84 -4.75
N ASN A 148 6.05 10.69 -4.48
CA ASN A 148 5.37 9.40 -4.49
C ASN A 148 4.23 9.37 -3.45
N ALA A 149 4.46 9.81 -2.21
CA ALA A 149 3.43 9.88 -1.18
C ALA A 149 2.23 10.75 -1.61
N LEU A 150 2.50 11.92 -2.19
CA LEU A 150 1.44 12.78 -2.76
C LEU A 150 0.71 12.11 -3.93
N ALA A 151 1.44 11.41 -4.80
CA ALA A 151 0.86 10.64 -5.90
C ALA A 151 -0.03 9.49 -5.41
N GLN A 152 0.32 8.82 -4.30
CA GLN A 152 -0.51 7.79 -3.67
C GLN A 152 -1.82 8.37 -3.16
N ILE A 153 -1.77 9.48 -2.42
CA ILE A 153 -2.97 10.19 -1.94
C ILE A 153 -3.85 10.59 -3.12
N PHE A 154 -3.24 11.20 -4.14
CA PHE A 154 -3.94 11.63 -5.35
C PHE A 154 -4.60 10.46 -6.07
N ALA A 155 -3.87 9.39 -6.37
CA ALA A 155 -4.39 8.22 -7.07
C ALA A 155 -5.52 7.55 -6.29
N LEU A 156 -5.35 7.37 -4.98
CA LEU A 156 -6.37 6.79 -4.11
C LEU A 156 -7.64 7.64 -4.11
N ALA A 157 -7.53 8.94 -3.89
CA ALA A 157 -8.68 9.85 -3.88
C ALA A 157 -9.44 9.83 -5.22
N ARG A 158 -8.75 9.73 -6.36
CA ARG A 158 -9.36 9.65 -7.70
C ARG A 158 -10.12 8.35 -7.90
N VAL A 159 -9.53 7.22 -7.51
CA VAL A 159 -10.18 5.90 -7.55
C VAL A 159 -11.43 5.89 -6.67
N LEU A 160 -11.32 6.36 -5.42
CA LEU A 160 -12.44 6.44 -4.49
C LEU A 160 -13.53 7.39 -4.99
N ARG A 161 -13.17 8.49 -5.67
CA ARG A 161 -14.14 9.39 -6.30
C ARG A 161 -15.02 8.68 -7.32
N MET A 162 -14.45 7.75 -8.09
CA MET A 162 -15.22 6.94 -9.04
C MET A 162 -16.14 5.95 -8.32
N ILE A 163 -15.67 5.32 -7.24
CA ILE A 163 -16.45 4.35 -6.47
C ILE A 163 -17.62 5.02 -5.74
N CYS A 164 -17.39 6.19 -5.15
CA CYS A 164 -18.35 6.94 -4.33
C CYS A 164 -19.13 8.00 -5.13
N HIS A 165 -19.08 7.94 -6.46
CA HIS A 165 -19.83 8.81 -7.37
C HIS A 165 -19.62 10.32 -7.11
N GLY A 166 -18.42 10.71 -6.67
CA GLY A 166 -18.07 12.12 -6.45
C GLY A 166 -18.47 12.72 -5.11
N GLN A 167 -19.04 11.97 -4.16
CA GLN A 167 -19.39 12.49 -2.83
C GLN A 167 -18.14 12.84 -2.01
N VAL A 168 -17.82 14.13 -1.94
CA VAL A 168 -16.53 14.64 -1.41
C VAL A 168 -16.24 14.19 0.02
N LEU A 169 -17.23 14.25 0.91
CA LEU A 169 -17.06 13.85 2.32
C LEU A 169 -16.73 12.36 2.45
N THR A 170 -17.43 11.49 1.71
CA THR A 170 -17.17 10.05 1.72
C THR A 170 -15.79 9.72 1.14
N VAL A 171 -15.40 10.38 0.04
CA VAL A 171 -14.07 10.21 -0.57
C VAL A 171 -12.98 10.64 0.39
N GLY A 172 -13.11 11.81 1.01
CA GLY A 172 -12.17 12.30 2.01
C GLY A 172 -12.07 11.39 3.22
N GLY A 173 -13.22 10.98 3.77
CA GLY A 173 -13.29 10.05 4.90
C GLY A 173 -12.63 8.71 4.61
N LEU A 174 -12.89 8.12 3.45
CA LEU A 174 -12.27 6.85 3.04
C LEU A 174 -10.77 7.01 2.77
N THR A 175 -10.34 8.12 2.17
CA THR A 175 -8.92 8.39 1.95
C THR A 175 -8.19 8.46 3.29
N LEU A 176 -8.74 9.18 4.27
CA LEU A 176 -8.19 9.27 5.62
C LEU A 176 -8.22 7.91 6.32
N ALA A 177 -9.33 7.17 6.25
CA ALA A 177 -9.49 5.85 6.87
C ALA A 177 -8.50 4.81 6.32
N LEU A 178 -8.17 4.89 5.03
CA LEU A 178 -7.24 3.99 4.36
C LEU A 178 -5.76 4.37 4.55
N MET A 179 -5.46 5.59 4.99
CA MET A 179 -4.07 6.05 5.14
C MET A 179 -3.67 6.30 6.59
N VAL A 180 -4.46 7.07 7.34
CA VAL A 180 -4.06 7.56 8.66
C VAL A 180 -4.02 6.46 9.73
N PRO A 181 -5.08 5.65 9.95
CA PRO A 181 -5.02 4.59 10.95
C PRO A 181 -3.90 3.56 10.68
N PRO A 182 -3.70 3.05 9.45
CA PRO A 182 -2.59 2.15 9.14
C PRO A 182 -1.22 2.76 9.43
N MET A 183 -1.02 4.06 9.17
CA MET A 183 0.23 4.76 9.49
C MET A 183 0.47 4.79 11.00
N ILE A 184 -0.55 5.14 11.79
CA ILE A 184 -0.45 5.19 13.26
C ILE A 184 -0.18 3.79 13.82
N VAL A 185 -0.89 2.78 13.34
CA VAL A 185 -0.71 1.38 13.79
C VAL A 185 0.67 0.87 13.39
N SER A 186 1.15 1.17 12.19
CA SER A 186 2.48 0.75 11.74
C SER A 186 3.57 1.38 12.62
N GLU A 187 3.50 2.69 12.87
CA GLU A 187 4.43 3.41 13.75
C GLU A 187 4.42 2.81 15.17
N TYR A 188 3.23 2.56 15.72
CA TYR A 188 3.10 1.90 17.01
C TYR A 188 3.75 0.50 17.01
N LEU A 189 3.52 -0.30 15.98
CA LEU A 189 4.07 -1.66 15.87
C LEU A 189 5.59 -1.65 15.66
N PHE A 190 6.15 -0.68 14.93
CA PHE A 190 7.60 -0.51 14.81
C PHE A 190 8.26 -0.33 16.18
N ASN A 191 7.68 0.52 17.02
CA ASN A 191 8.16 0.78 18.37
C ASN A 191 7.90 -0.40 19.31
N PHE A 192 6.68 -0.93 19.33
CA PHE A 192 6.28 -2.04 20.19
C PHE A 192 7.07 -3.33 19.92
N LEU A 193 7.35 -3.64 18.66
CA LEU A 193 8.11 -4.83 18.26
C LEU A 193 9.63 -4.62 18.33
N GLY A 194 10.11 -3.42 18.68
CA GLY A 194 11.53 -3.11 18.79
C GLY A 194 12.27 -3.19 17.44
N VAL A 195 11.60 -2.74 16.37
CA VAL A 195 12.14 -2.70 15.00
C VAL A 195 12.49 -1.25 14.58
N SER A 196 12.05 -0.27 15.36
CA SER A 196 12.41 1.14 15.18
C SER A 196 13.93 1.35 15.34
N PRO A 197 14.57 2.20 14.50
CA PRO A 197 15.99 2.54 14.64
C PRO A 197 16.35 3.34 15.92
N GLY A 198 15.38 3.74 16.75
CA GLY A 198 15.59 4.62 17.90
C GLY A 198 15.61 6.10 17.53
#